data_AF-A0A0F4SMD6-F1
#
_entry.id   AF-A0A0F4SMD6-F1
#
_cell.length_a   1.000
_cell.length_b   1.000
_cell.length_c   1.000
_cell.angle_alpha   90.00
_cell.angle_beta   90.00
_cell.angle_gamma   90.00
#
_symmetry.space_group_name_H-M   'P 1'
#
loop_
_entity.id
_entity.type
_entity.pdbx_description
1 polymer ?
#
loop_
_entity_poly.entity_id
_entity_poly.type
_entity_poly.pdbx_seq_one_letter_code
_entity_poly.pdbx_strand_id
1 'polypeptide(L)' 'PDYTGQKVCGLTVHFLPCDELQVTTSCYAYGSPEYPIKTPLQLPEPSSCPK' A
#
# COMPACT_ATOMS: atom_id res chain seq x y z
N PRO A 1 -8.18 -0.26 -20.55
CA PRO A 1 -8.46 1.19 -20.63
C PRO A 1 -7.18 1.95 -21.00
N ASP A 2 -7.29 2.93 -21.90
CA ASP A 2 -6.17 3.80 -22.26
C ASP A 2 -6.22 5.06 -21.37
N TYR A 3 -5.17 5.28 -20.59
CA TYR A 3 -5.05 6.43 -19.67
C TYR A 3 -4.01 7.46 -20.14
N THR A 4 -3.55 7.35 -21.39
CA THR A 4 -2.54 8.25 -21.96
C THR A 4 -3.00 9.72 -21.87
N GLY A 5 -2.15 10.59 -21.33
CA GLY A 5 -2.43 12.02 -21.17
C GLY A 5 -3.31 12.41 -19.98
N GLN A 6 -3.77 11.45 -19.17
CA GLN A 6 -4.56 11.72 -17.97
C GLN A 6 -3.68 11.75 -16.73
N LYS A 7 -4.04 12.57 -15.74
CA LYS A 7 -3.43 12.49 -14.40
C LYS A 7 -3.91 11.20 -13.74
N VAL A 8 -2.97 10.29 -13.52
CA VAL A 8 -3.21 9.03 -12.83
C VAL A 8 -2.54 9.03 -11.47
N CYS A 9 -3.17 8.37 -10.52
CA CYS A 9 -2.62 8.11 -9.19
C CYS A 9 -2.32 6.63 -9.06
N GLY A 10 -1.37 6.29 -8.19
CA GLY A 10 -1.00 4.91 -7.91
C GLY A 10 -2.04 4.21 -7.03
N LEU A 11 -2.22 2.93 -7.29
CA LEU A 11 -2.87 1.99 -6.37
C LEU A 11 -1.80 1.02 -5.89
N THR A 12 -1.60 0.97 -4.58
CA THR A 12 -0.64 0.09 -3.93
C THR A 12 -1.40 -0.98 -3.16
N VAL A 13 -1.09 -2.24 -3.45
CA VAL A 13 -1.59 -3.39 -2.71
C VAL A 13 -0.49 -3.91 -1.81
N HIS A 14 -0.75 -3.91 -0.51
CA HIS A 14 0.13 -4.46 0.50
C HIS A 14 -0.39 -5.81 0.93
N PHE A 15 0.49 -6.81 0.86
CA PHE A 15 0.26 -8.13 1.42
C PHE A 15 0.79 -8.09 2.85
N LEU A 16 -0.11 -8.12 3.82
CA LEU A 16 0.22 -8.18 5.22
C LEU A 16 0.27 -9.65 5.68
N PRO A 17 0.87 -9.92 6.85
CA PRO A 17 0.75 -11.23 7.47
C PRO A 17 -0.72 -11.62 7.66
N CYS A 18 -0.98 -12.92 7.79
CA CYS A 18 -2.34 -13.46 8.00
C CYS A 18 -3.31 -13.28 6.84
N ASP A 19 -2.78 -13.28 5.62
CA ASP A 19 -3.55 -13.13 4.39
C ASP A 19 -4.39 -11.84 4.35
N GLU A 20 -4.00 -10.85 5.13
CA GLU A 20 -4.64 -9.54 5.16
C GLU A 20 -4.13 -8.68 3.99
N LEU A 21 -5.05 -7.95 3.36
CA LEU A 21 -4.72 -7.02 2.28
C LEU A 21 -5.01 -5.59 2.75
N GLN A 22 -3.99 -4.73 2.63
CA GLN A 22 -4.18 -3.29 2.75
C GLN A 22 -4.05 -2.66 1.37
N VAL A 23 -5.10 -1.98 0.91
CA VAL A 23 -5.11 -1.29 -0.37
C VAL A 23 -5.06 0.21 -0.10
N THR A 24 -4.12 0.90 -0.74
CA THR A 24 -3.99 2.35 -0.62
C THR A 24 -3.91 2.99 -2.00
N THR A 25 -4.73 4.00 -2.22
CA THR A 25 -4.66 4.85 -3.41
C THR A 25 -3.96 6.15 -3.08
N SER A 26 -2.93 6.53 -3.86
CA SER A 26 -2.20 7.76 -3.64
C SER A 26 -1.69 8.37 -4.93
N CYS A 27 -1.71 9.69 -5.02
CA CYS A 27 -1.01 10.43 -6.06
C CYS A 27 0.43 10.80 -5.63
N TYR A 28 0.78 10.52 -4.38
CA TYR A 28 2.08 10.83 -3.80
C TYR A 28 2.97 9.59 -3.80
N ALA A 29 4.21 9.76 -4.27
CA ALA A 29 5.20 8.69 -4.30
C ALA A 29 5.95 8.54 -2.97
N TYR A 30 6.66 7.42 -2.81
CA TYR A 30 7.55 7.18 -1.67
C TYR A 30 8.55 8.33 -1.48
N GLY A 31 8.72 8.78 -0.24
CA GLY A 31 9.54 9.95 0.12
C GLY A 31 8.79 11.28 0.15
N SER A 32 7.55 11.34 -0.37
CA SER A 32 6.69 12.51 -0.17
C SER A 32 6.28 12.65 1.30
N PRO A 33 6.23 13.87 1.87
CA PRO A 33 5.67 14.07 3.22
C PRO A 33 4.19 13.67 3.32
N GLU A 34 3.48 13.66 2.19
CA GLU A 34 2.07 13.28 2.08
C GLU A 34 1.87 11.82 1.68
N TYR A 35 2.95 11.02 1.64
CA TYR A 35 2.85 9.60 1.33
C TYR A 35 1.99 8.87 2.38
N PRO A 36 0.89 8.18 1.99
CA PRO A 36 -0.09 7.70 2.94
C PRO A 36 0.31 6.40 3.65
N ILE A 37 1.25 5.64 3.10
CA ILE A 37 1.68 4.35 3.66
C ILE A 37 2.83 4.61 4.65
N LYS A 38 2.53 4.50 5.94
CA LYS A 38 3.48 4.69 7.04
C LYS A 38 3.92 3.37 7.69
N THR A 39 3.28 2.27 7.32
CA THR A 39 3.60 0.94 7.80
C THR A 39 5.04 0.58 7.41
N PRO A 40 5.84 -0.02 8.31
CA PRO A 40 7.18 -0.50 7.97
C PRO A 40 7.16 -1.50 6.81
N LEU A 41 8.18 -1.46 5.95
CA LEU A 41 8.34 -2.41 4.84
C LEU A 41 8.58 -3.84 5.34
N GLN A 42 9.18 -3.99 6.51
CA GLN A 42 9.43 -5.27 7.16
C GLN A 42 8.66 -5.28 8.48
N LEU A 43 7.47 -5.85 8.45
CA LEU A 43 6.70 -6.16 9.65
C LEU A 43 7.13 -7.52 10.20
N PRO A 44 7.26 -7.68 11.53
CA PRO A 44 7.41 -8.99 12.12
C PRO A 44 6.13 -9.81 11.91
N GLU A 45 6.28 -11.09 11.55
CA GLU A 45 5.13 -11.99 11.48
C GLU A 45 4.60 -12.27 12.90
N PRO A 46 3.27 -12.24 13.10
CA PRO A 46 2.68 -12.62 14.38
C PRO A 46 2.82 -14.13 14.60
N SER A 47 2.88 -14.56 15.86
CA SER A 47 2.97 -15.98 16.23
C SER A 47 1.72 -16.78 15.84
N SER A 48 0.59 -16.12 15.66
CA SER A 48 -0.68 -16.72 15.22
C SER A 48 -1.58 -15.65 14.60
N CYS A 49 -2.39 -16.06 13.62
CA CYS A 49 -3.37 -15.20 12.98
C CYS A 49 -4.72 -15.19 13.72
N PRO A 50 -5.41 -14.04 13.79
CA PRO A 50 -6.77 -13.99 14.28
C PRO A 50 -7.69 -14.88 13.42
N LYS A 51 -8.71 -15.47 14.04
CA LYS A 51 -9.74 -16.27 13.37
C LYS A 51 -10.94 -15.42 12.99
#